data_AF-A0A1I5YLP3-F1
#
_entry.id   AF-A0A1I5YLP3-F1
#
_cell.length_a   1.000
_cell.length_b   1.000
_cell.length_c   1.000
_cell.angle_alpha   90.00
_cell.angle_beta   90.00
_cell.angle_gamma   90.00
#
_symmetry.space_group_name_H-M   'P 1'
#
loop_
_entity.id
_entity.type
_entity.pdbx_description
1 polymer ?
#
loop_
_entity_poly.entity_id
_entity_poly.type
_entity_poly.pdbx_seq_one_letter_code
_entity_poly.pdbx_strand_id
1 'polypeptide(L)'
;MSRYSLTKTRFKEGVWEGLISSEARDAPAPDVVVSLFDTPIRGASVAPVGESGQWLLEVPVPPEAIGDGVMTFLVADAVTEEVMGSFTMIGDDALAEDIRAEMALLRAELDMLKRAFRRHCLETS
;
A
#
# COMPACT_ATOMS: atom_id res chain seq x y z
N MET A 1 -7.74 8.91 8.35
CA MET A 1 -6.30 9.14 8.48
C MET A 1 -5.89 8.13 9.52
N SER A 2 -5.13 7.12 9.09
CA SER A 2 -4.91 5.95 9.93
C SER A 2 -4.19 6.35 11.21
N ARG A 3 -4.63 5.78 12.33
CA ARG A 3 -4.00 5.94 13.65
C ARG A 3 -2.51 5.56 13.66
N TYR A 4 -2.10 4.85 12.62
CA TYR A 4 -0.77 4.32 12.43
C TYR A 4 -0.14 4.88 11.14
N SER A 5 1.17 5.00 11.15
CA SER A 5 1.99 5.26 9.96
C SER A 5 2.87 4.05 9.68
N LEU A 6 3.01 3.68 8.42
CA LEU A 6 3.87 2.59 7.98
C LEU A 6 5.06 3.14 7.18
N THR A 7 6.28 2.83 7.61
CA THR A 7 7.52 3.22 6.93
C THR A 7 8.35 2.00 6.59
N LYS A 8 8.71 1.82 5.31
CA LYS A 8 9.60 0.72 4.89
C LYS A 8 10.95 0.81 5.59
N THR A 9 11.45 -0.31 6.11
CA THR A 9 12.80 -0.40 6.70
C THR A 9 13.74 -1.24 5.83
N ARG A 10 13.31 -2.43 5.40
CA ARG A 10 14.16 -3.39 4.68
C ARG A 10 13.32 -4.29 3.77
N PHE A 11 13.96 -4.87 2.75
CA PHE A 11 13.42 -6.02 2.03
C PHE A 11 14.58 -6.95 1.68
N LYS A 12 14.60 -8.15 2.27
CA LYS A 12 15.72 -9.09 2.12
C LYS A 12 15.21 -10.53 2.30
N GLU A 13 15.78 -11.49 1.57
CA GLU A 13 15.49 -12.93 1.74
C GLU A 13 14.00 -13.27 1.63
N GLY A 14 13.27 -12.52 0.78
CA GLY A 14 11.83 -12.69 0.59
C GLY A 14 10.97 -12.12 1.72
N VAL A 15 11.54 -11.41 2.70
CA VAL A 15 10.79 -10.79 3.80
C VAL A 15 10.87 -9.26 3.68
N TRP A 16 9.71 -8.65 3.48
CA TRP A 16 9.55 -7.20 3.52
C TRP A 16 9.34 -6.74 4.96
N GLU A 17 10.01 -5.66 5.34
CA GLU A 17 9.94 -5.11 6.69
C GLU A 17 9.52 -3.65 6.66
N GLY A 18 8.66 -3.30 7.61
CA GLY A 18 8.22 -1.93 7.84
C GLY A 18 8.10 -1.63 9.33
N LEU A 19 8.33 -0.38 9.69
CA LEU A 19 8.05 0.14 11.01
C LEU A 19 6.65 0.74 11.01
N ILE A 20 5.79 0.20 11.87
CA ILE A 20 4.51 0.81 12.21
C ILE A 20 4.72 1.71 13.42
N SER A 21 4.29 2.96 13.33
CA SER A 21 4.35 3.93 14.43
C SER A 21 2.99 4.57 14.68
N SER A 22 2.63 4.77 15.95
CA SER A 22 1.47 5.57 16.35
C SER A 22 1.90 6.86 17.06
N GLU A 23 1.14 7.93 16.88
CA GLU A 23 1.33 9.18 17.63
C GLU A 23 0.90 9.05 19.11
N ALA A 24 0.02 8.08 19.40
CA ALA A 24 -0.44 7.80 20.76
C ALA A 24 0.49 6.79 21.45
N ARG A 25 1.14 7.21 22.55
CA ARG A 25 2.09 6.38 23.33
C ARG A 25 1.46 5.13 23.95
N ASP A 26 0.15 5.13 24.14
CA ASP A 26 -0.67 4.05 24.70
C ASP A 26 -1.45 3.29 23.62
N ALA A 27 -1.08 3.46 22.34
CA ALA A 27 -1.72 2.71 21.27
C ALA A 27 -1.51 1.20 21.45
N PRO A 28 -2.58 0.39 21.31
CA PRO A 28 -2.44 -1.05 21.31
C PRO A 28 -1.63 -1.49 20.09
N ALA A 29 -1.08 -2.70 20.16
CA ALA A 29 -0.48 -3.33 19.00
C ALA A 29 -1.50 -3.41 17.86
N PRO A 30 -1.14 -2.97 16.64
CA PRO A 30 -2.05 -3.02 15.50
C PRO A 30 -2.27 -4.48 15.11
N ASP A 31 -3.53 -4.83 14.83
CA ASP A 31 -3.88 -6.09 14.18
C ASP A 31 -3.82 -5.85 12.67
N VAL A 32 -2.91 -6.54 11.97
CA VAL A 32 -2.56 -6.22 10.59
C VAL A 32 -2.94 -7.37 9.68
N VAL A 33 -3.71 -7.04 8.64
CA VAL A 33 -3.90 -7.91 7.49
C VAL A 33 -3.08 -7.38 6.32
N VAL A 34 -2.37 -8.29 5.66
CA VAL A 34 -1.68 -7.99 4.40
C VAL A 34 -2.37 -8.77 3.29
N SER A 35 -2.73 -8.09 2.21
CA SER A 35 -3.38 -8.72 1.05
C SER A 35 -2.61 -8.47 -0.25
N LEU A 36 -2.69 -9.44 -1.15
CA LEU A 36 -2.27 -9.34 -2.54
C LEU A 36 -3.50 -9.62 -3.40
N PHE A 37 -3.88 -8.66 -4.26
CA PHE A 37 -5.11 -8.75 -5.08
C PHE A 37 -6.35 -9.14 -4.25
N ASP A 38 -6.58 -8.41 -3.15
CA ASP A 38 -7.67 -8.63 -2.18
C ASP A 38 -7.67 -10.02 -1.50
N THR A 39 -6.62 -10.81 -1.71
CA THR A 39 -6.44 -12.11 -1.05
C THR A 39 -5.47 -11.97 0.11
N PRO A 40 -5.88 -12.23 1.36
CA PRO A 40 -4.97 -12.18 2.50
C PRO A 40 -3.81 -13.17 2.34
N ILE A 41 -2.58 -12.69 2.55
CA ILE A 41 -1.39 -13.53 2.58
C ILE A 41 -1.11 -14.00 4.01
N ARG A 42 -0.46 -15.15 4.13
CA ARG A 42 -0.13 -15.74 5.43
C ARG A 42 1.26 -15.33 5.89
N GLY A 43 1.48 -15.39 7.20
CA GLY A 43 2.81 -15.24 7.78
C GLY A 43 3.25 -13.80 8.05
N ALA A 44 2.42 -12.80 7.75
CA ALA A 44 2.67 -11.44 8.23
C ALA A 44 2.66 -11.44 9.78
N SER A 45 3.64 -10.79 10.39
CA SER A 45 3.79 -10.72 11.83
C SER A 45 4.12 -9.31 12.30
N VAL A 46 3.56 -8.94 13.45
CA VAL A 46 3.78 -7.65 14.10
C VAL A 46 4.40 -7.90 15.46
N ALA A 47 5.56 -7.31 15.72
CA ALA A 47 6.26 -7.41 16.99
C ALA A 47 6.64 -6.03 17.53
N PRO A 48 6.51 -5.76 18.84
CA PRO A 48 6.95 -4.47 19.41
C PRO A 48 8.45 -4.31 19.27
N VAL A 49 8.91 -3.10 18.94
CA VAL A 49 10.34 -2.78 18.81
C VAL A 49 10.67 -1.43 19.42
N GLY A 50 11.75 -1.37 20.19
CA GLY A 50 12.23 -0.12 20.78
C GLY A 50 11.26 0.46 21.81
N GLU A 51 10.75 1.66 21.52
CA GLU A 51 9.88 2.45 22.42
C GLU A 51 8.40 2.09 22.29
N SER A 52 7.59 2.45 23.30
CA SER A 52 6.14 2.31 23.25
C SER A 52 5.55 3.04 22.03
N GLY A 53 4.70 2.36 21.26
CA GLY A 53 4.07 2.93 20.06
C GLY A 53 4.77 2.57 18.75
N GLN A 54 5.77 1.68 18.77
CA GLN A 54 6.48 1.20 17.58
C GLN A 54 6.44 -0.32 17.47
N TRP A 55 6.19 -0.80 16.24
CA TRP A 55 6.14 -2.22 15.92
C TRP A 55 6.84 -2.51 14.60
N LEU A 56 7.60 -3.59 14.55
CA LEU A 56 8.14 -4.16 13.32
C LEU A 56 7.06 -5.05 12.70
N LEU A 57 6.69 -4.71 11.47
CA LEU A 57 5.90 -5.54 10.58
C LEU A 57 6.86 -6.31 9.67
N GLU A 58 6.78 -7.64 9.72
CA GLU A 58 7.47 -8.54 8.80
C GLU A 58 6.43 -9.20 7.89
N VAL A 59 6.67 -9.17 6.58
CA VAL A 59 5.77 -9.71 5.57
C VAL A 59 6.56 -10.66 4.67
N PRO A 60 6.45 -11.99 4.88
CA PRO A 60 7.04 -12.95 3.97
C PRO A 60 6.28 -12.90 2.64
N VAL A 61 7.00 -12.62 1.56
CA VAL A 61 6.47 -12.62 0.21
C VAL A 61 6.17 -14.07 -0.17
N PRO A 62 4.91 -14.40 -0.48
CA PRO A 62 4.57 -15.76 -0.83
C PRO A 62 5.15 -16.11 -2.22
N PRO A 63 5.63 -17.34 -2.45
CA PRO A 63 6.23 -17.73 -3.73
C PRO A 63 5.32 -17.50 -4.93
N GLU A 64 4.00 -17.65 -4.77
CA GLU A 64 3.00 -17.37 -5.79
C GLU A 64 2.92 -15.90 -6.23
N ALA A 65 3.47 -14.97 -5.44
CA ALA A 65 3.62 -13.57 -5.83
C ALA A 65 4.89 -13.31 -6.65
N ILE A 66 5.82 -14.26 -6.73
CA ILE A 66 7.06 -14.11 -7.49
C ILE A 66 6.79 -14.51 -8.94
N GLY A 67 6.63 -13.50 -9.79
CA GLY A 67 6.37 -13.68 -11.21
C GLY A 67 6.49 -12.35 -11.94
N ASP A 68 6.07 -12.34 -13.21
CA ASP A 68 6.11 -11.14 -14.05
C ASP A 68 5.10 -10.09 -13.57
N GLY A 69 5.42 -8.81 -13.81
CA GLY A 69 4.50 -7.72 -13.50
C GLY A 69 4.76 -7.00 -12.18
N VAL A 70 3.72 -6.27 -11.74
CA VAL A 70 3.73 -5.43 -10.54
C VAL A 70 2.77 -6.01 -9.51
N MET A 71 3.31 -6.45 -8.39
CA MET A 71 2.55 -7.03 -7.27
C MET A 71 2.47 -6.00 -6.15
N THR A 72 1.26 -5.51 -5.87
CA THR A 72 1.04 -4.54 -4.78
C THR A 72 0.42 -5.25 -3.59
N PHE A 73 1.11 -5.16 -2.46
CA PHE A 73 0.67 -5.65 -1.18
C PHE A 73 0.06 -4.50 -0.39
N LEU A 74 -1.18 -4.68 0.04
CA LEU A 74 -1.89 -3.71 0.87
C LEU A 74 -1.75 -4.10 2.33
N VAL A 75 -1.42 -3.14 3.19
CA VAL A 75 -1.32 -3.31 4.63
C VAL A 75 -2.44 -2.50 5.27
N ALA A 76 -3.35 -3.19 5.95
CA ALA A 76 -4.52 -2.58 6.58
C ALA A 76 -4.70 -3.07 8.02
N ASP A 77 -5.40 -2.26 8.81
CA ASP A 77 -5.89 -2.66 10.12
C ASP A 77 -7.01 -3.70 9.95
N ALA A 78 -6.90 -4.85 10.62
CA ALA A 78 -7.82 -5.96 10.47
C ALA A 78 -9.22 -5.69 11.05
N VAL A 79 -9.36 -4.70 11.93
CA VAL A 79 -10.62 -4.35 12.60
C VAL A 79 -11.34 -3.23 11.86
N THR A 80 -10.62 -2.18 11.47
CA THR A 80 -11.21 -0.99 10.83
C THR A 80 -11.18 -1.04 9.32
N GLU A 81 -10.42 -1.97 8.73
CA GLU A 81 -10.10 -2.05 7.30
C GLU A 81 -9.39 -0.79 6.77
N GLU A 82 -8.91 0.08 7.66
CA GLU A 82 -8.20 1.29 7.25
C GLU A 82 -6.80 0.94 6.73
N VAL A 83 -6.50 1.43 5.53
CA VAL A 83 -5.20 1.23 4.88
C VAL A 83 -4.13 2.04 5.62
N MET A 84 -3.13 1.32 6.14
CA MET A 84 -1.97 1.89 6.81
C MET A 84 -0.87 2.23 5.79
N GLY A 85 -0.79 1.46 4.71
CA GLY A 85 0.14 1.66 3.62
C GLY A 85 0.15 0.49 2.65
N SER A 86 1.10 0.52 1.73
CA SER A 86 1.29 -0.55 0.76
C SER A 86 2.76 -0.64 0.35
N PHE A 87 3.17 -1.79 -0.15
CA PHE A 87 4.44 -1.93 -0.84
C PHE A 87 4.27 -2.69 -2.14
N THR A 88 5.25 -2.50 -3.03
CA THR A 88 5.20 -3.08 -4.37
C THR A 88 6.45 -3.92 -4.61
N MET A 89 6.26 -5.09 -5.19
CA MET A 89 7.30 -5.91 -5.78
C MET A 89 7.14 -5.85 -7.30
N ILE A 90 8.28 -5.65 -7.98
CA ILE A 90 8.33 -5.59 -9.44
C ILE A 90 9.13 -6.81 -9.89
N GLY A 91 8.48 -7.68 -10.64
CA GLY A 91 9.09 -8.83 -11.31
C GLY A 91 9.74 -8.46 -12.63
N ASP A 92 10.08 -9.46 -13.44
CA ASP A 92 10.87 -9.29 -14.67
C ASP A 92 10.21 -8.35 -15.69
N ASP A 93 9.30 -8.86 -16.52
CA ASP A 93 8.62 -8.03 -17.52
C ASP A 93 7.43 -7.30 -16.87
N ALA A 94 7.74 -6.26 -16.13
CA ALA A 94 6.75 -5.36 -15.57
C ALA A 94 6.17 -4.40 -16.62
N LEU A 95 5.88 -4.88 -17.84
CA LEU A 95 5.12 -4.22 -18.93
C LEU A 95 5.24 -2.69 -18.90
N ALA A 96 6.47 -2.19 -18.78
CA ALA A 96 6.70 -0.84 -18.30
C ALA A 96 6.28 0.19 -19.36
N GLU A 97 6.32 -0.19 -20.63
CA GLU A 97 5.86 0.63 -21.76
C GLU A 97 4.33 0.71 -21.85
N ASP A 98 3.60 -0.41 -21.77
CA ASP A 98 2.14 -0.43 -21.96
C ASP A 98 1.39 0.17 -20.77
N ILE A 99 1.82 -0.11 -19.52
CA ILE A 99 1.19 0.52 -18.34
C ILE A 99 1.42 2.04 -18.35
N ARG A 100 2.59 2.52 -18.81
CA ARG A 100 2.83 3.97 -18.96
C ARG A 100 1.95 4.60 -20.04
N ALA A 101 1.68 3.87 -21.13
CA ALA A 101 0.76 4.32 -22.17
C ALA A 101 -0.68 4.40 -21.65
N GLU A 102 -1.17 3.36 -20.97
CA GLU A 102 -2.52 3.33 -20.38
C GLU A 102 -2.69 4.40 -19.28
N MET A 103 -1.68 4.61 -18.42
CA MET A 103 -1.70 5.69 -17.43
C MET A 103 -1.71 7.08 -18.06
N ALA A 104 -1.05 7.27 -19.20
CA ALA A 104 -1.07 8.53 -19.94
C ALA A 104 -2.47 8.79 -20.54
N LEU A 105 -3.13 7.75 -21.06
CA LEU A 105 -4.50 7.82 -21.58
C LEU A 105 -5.51 8.14 -20.47
N LEU A 106 -5.43 7.45 -19.33
CA LEU A 106 -6.30 7.73 -18.17
C LEU A 106 -6.15 9.15 -17.64
N ARG A 107 -4.92 9.70 -17.64
CA ARG A 107 -4.69 11.12 -17.26
C ARG A 107 -5.28 12.09 -18.28
N ALA A 108 -5.20 11.78 -19.57
CA ALA A 108 -5.79 12.60 -20.61
C ALA A 108 -7.33 12.67 -20.47
N GLU A 109 -7.98 11.52 -20.25
CA GLU A 109 -9.42 11.45 -20.01
C GLU A 109 -9.85 12.21 -18.75
N LEU A 110 -9.09 12.06 -17.64
CA LEU A 110 -9.34 12.82 -16.42
C LEU A 110 -9.19 14.33 -16.61
N ASP A 111 -8.23 14.77 -17.42
CA ASP A 111 -8.05 16.20 -17.70
C ASP A 111 -9.16 16.76 -18.60
N MET A 112 -9.70 15.95 -19.52
CA MET A 112 -10.91 16.32 -20.26
C MET A 112 -12.12 16.46 -19.32
N LEU A 113 -12.30 15.52 -18.39
CA LEU A 113 -13.35 15.58 -17.38
C LEU A 113 -13.21 16.81 -16.48
N LYS A 114 -12.00 17.10 -15.99
CA LYS A 114 -11.74 18.30 -15.18
C LYS A 114 -12.05 19.60 -15.93
N ARG A 115 -11.72 19.67 -17.23
CA ARG A 115 -12.03 20.84 -18.06
C ARG A 115 -13.53 21.03 -18.23
N ALA A 116 -14.26 19.94 -18.52
CA ALA A 116 -15.71 19.97 -18.63
C ALA A 116 -16.36 20.39 -17.30
N PHE A 117 -15.88 19.84 -16.18
CA PHE A 117 -16.36 20.18 -14.85
C PHE A 117 -16.08 21.65 -14.49
N ARG A 118 -14.87 22.15 -14.72
CA ARG A 118 -14.53 23.57 -14.48
C ARG A 118 -15.41 24.51 -15.29
N ARG A 119 -15.65 24.17 -16.57
CA ARG A 119 -16.57 24.95 -17.42
C ARG A 119 -17.99 24.94 -16.87
N HIS A 120 -18.50 23.78 -16.46
CA HIS A 120 -19.83 23.68 -15.87
C HIS A 120 -19.98 24.49 -14.57
N CYS A 121 -18.96 24.49 -13.70
CA CYS A 121 -18.95 25.32 -12.49
C CYS A 121 -18.97 26.82 -12.80
N LEU A 122 -18.33 27.25 -13.89
CA LEU A 122 -18.33 28.65 -14.34
C LEU A 122 -19.65 29.05 -15.03
N GLU A 123 -20.30 28.13 -15.72
CA GLU A 123 -21.59 28.36 -16.39
C GLU A 123 -22.78 28.35 -15.40
N THR A 124 -22.61 27.75 -14.23
CA THR A 124 -23.67 27.58 -13.21
C THR A 124 -23.45 28.48 -11.98
N SER A 125 -22.50 29.43 -12.03
CA SER A 125 -22.27 30.45 -10.99
C SER A 125 -22.87 31.80 -11.37
#